data_AF-A0AAN0IJ78-F1
#
_entry.id   AF-A0AAN0IJ78-F1
#
_cell.length_a   1.000
_cell.length_b   1.000
_cell.length_c   1.000
_cell.angle_alpha   90.00
_cell.angle_beta   90.00
_cell.angle_gamma   90.00
#
_symmetry.space_group_name_H-M   'P 1'
#
loop_
_entity.id
_entity.type
_entity.pdbx_description
1 polymer ?
#
loop_
_entity_poly.entity_id
_entity_poly.type
_entity_poly.pdbx_seq_one_letter_code
_entity_poly.pdbx_strand_id
1 'polypeptide(L)'
;MAALRKEIAAVCKDSHLVFEEGEQASSQWVDKVLQLYQIQLLAHGVMMVGPSGSGKSSAWKVLLKALEKLEGVEGVAHVIDPKAISKEDLYGVLDPNTREWTDGLFTHILRKIIDNVRGEINKRQWIIFDGDVDPEWVENLNSVLDDNKLLTLPNGERLSIPPNVRIMFEVQDL
;
A
#
# COMPACT_ATOMS: atom_id res chain seq x y z
N MET A 1 -19.29 2.54 -8.76
CA MET A 1 -19.51 1.93 -7.43
C MET A 1 -20.31 0.62 -7.47
N ALA A 2 -21.46 0.56 -8.17
CA ALA A 2 -22.25 -0.69 -8.25
C ALA A 2 -21.48 -1.87 -8.88
N ALA A 3 -20.72 -1.64 -9.96
CA ALA A 3 -19.88 -2.67 -10.58
C ALA A 3 -18.77 -3.18 -9.63
N LEU A 4 -18.04 -2.28 -8.97
CA LEU A 4 -17.03 -2.63 -7.97
C LEU A 4 -17.63 -3.43 -6.80
N ARG A 5 -18.82 -3.05 -6.32
CA ARG A 5 -19.52 -3.78 -5.25
C ARG A 5 -19.83 -5.23 -5.65
N LYS A 6 -20.22 -5.46 -6.90
CA LYS A 6 -20.46 -6.80 -7.45
C LYS A 6 -19.18 -7.64 -7.50
N GLU A 7 -18.06 -7.04 -7.91
CA GLU A 7 -16.76 -7.73 -7.91
C GLU A 7 -16.28 -8.03 -6.48
N ILE A 8 -16.48 -7.10 -5.53
CA ILE A 8 -16.21 -7.34 -4.11
C ILE A 8 -17.03 -8.53 -3.61
N ALA A 9 -18.33 -8.61 -3.95
CA ALA A 9 -19.19 -9.74 -3.58
C ALA A 9 -18.64 -11.08 -4.11
N ALA A 10 -18.23 -11.11 -5.38
CA ALA A 10 -17.63 -12.28 -6.00
C ALA A 10 -16.33 -12.70 -5.30
N VAL A 11 -15.43 -11.75 -5.03
CA VAL A 11 -14.17 -12.02 -4.33
C VAL A 11 -14.38 -12.47 -2.89
N CYS A 12 -15.37 -11.92 -2.19
CA CYS A 12 -15.74 -12.36 -0.85
C CYS A 12 -16.20 -13.81 -0.86
N LYS A 13 -17.06 -14.19 -1.81
CA LYS A 13 -17.50 -15.59 -1.98
C LYS A 13 -16.33 -16.54 -2.24
N ASP A 14 -15.41 -16.15 -3.13
CA ASP A 14 -14.21 -16.94 -3.46
C ASP A 14 -13.26 -17.07 -2.26
N SER A 15 -13.22 -16.05 -1.39
CA SER A 15 -12.31 -15.99 -0.23
C SER A 15 -12.98 -16.46 1.07
N HIS A 16 -14.16 -17.09 0.99
CA HIS A 16 -14.95 -17.54 2.14
C HIS A 16 -15.26 -16.43 3.17
N LEU A 17 -15.47 -15.20 2.70
CA LEU A 17 -15.88 -14.06 3.50
C LEU A 17 -17.39 -13.83 3.41
N VAL A 18 -17.99 -13.36 4.50
CA VAL A 18 -19.43 -13.07 4.55
C VAL A 18 -19.71 -11.78 3.80
N PHE A 19 -20.55 -11.88 2.78
CA PHE A 19 -21.10 -10.74 2.06
C PHE A 19 -22.63 -10.85 2.06
N GLU A 20 -23.29 -10.04 2.88
CA GLU A 20 -24.75 -9.99 2.91
C GLU A 20 -25.26 -9.05 1.81
N GLU A 21 -25.91 -9.62 0.79
CA GLU A 21 -26.73 -8.88 -0.18
C GLU A 21 -28.16 -8.78 0.35
N GLY A 22 -28.40 -7.85 1.29
CA GLY A 22 -29.74 -7.50 1.74
C GLY A 22 -30.12 -6.07 1.32
N GLU A 23 -31.40 -5.85 1.00
CA GLU A 23 -31.99 -4.52 0.70
C GLU A 23 -31.88 -3.51 1.87
N GLN A 24 -31.49 -3.93 3.07
CA GLN A 24 -31.50 -3.08 4.27
C GLN A 24 -30.15 -2.85 4.96
N ALA A 25 -29.05 -3.46 4.53
CA ALA A 25 -27.71 -3.05 4.99
C ALA A 25 -26.64 -3.70 4.13
N SER A 26 -25.76 -2.91 3.52
CA SER A 26 -24.41 -3.37 3.27
C SER A 26 -23.78 -3.77 4.60
N SER A 27 -23.06 -4.89 4.64
CA SER A 27 -22.13 -5.15 5.73
C SER A 27 -21.26 -3.91 5.93
N GLN A 28 -21.22 -3.37 7.16
CA GLN A 28 -20.46 -2.15 7.50
C GLN A 28 -19.00 -2.24 7.02
N TRP A 29 -18.46 -3.47 6.95
CA TRP A 29 -17.14 -3.74 6.43
C TRP A 29 -17.02 -3.51 4.93
N VAL A 30 -18.03 -3.86 4.12
CA VAL A 30 -18.05 -3.56 2.67
C VAL A 30 -18.04 -2.06 2.43
N ASP A 31 -18.77 -1.30 3.23
CA ASP A 31 -18.75 0.17 3.13
C ASP A 31 -17.36 0.73 3.47
N LYS A 32 -16.65 0.12 4.42
CA LYS A 32 -15.25 0.46 4.72
C LYS A 32 -14.31 0.13 3.56
N VAL A 33 -14.50 -1.00 2.88
CA VAL A 33 -13.74 -1.37 1.67
C VAL A 33 -14.00 -0.35 0.55
N LEU A 34 -15.25 0.08 0.36
CA LEU A 34 -15.60 1.11 -0.62
C LEU A 34 -15.05 2.49 -0.25
N GLN A 35 -15.05 2.85 1.04
CA GLN A 35 -14.41 4.08 1.54
C GLN A 35 -12.91 4.06 1.28
N LEU A 36 -12.23 2.92 1.53
CA LEU A 36 -10.81 2.77 1.21
C LEU A 36 -10.53 3.05 -0.27
N TYR A 37 -11.35 2.49 -1.17
CA TYR A 37 -11.23 2.77 -2.61
C TYR A 37 -11.39 4.26 -2.94
N GLN A 38 -12.39 4.93 -2.35
CA GLN A 38 -12.62 6.36 -2.57
C GLN A 38 -11.43 7.20 -2.12
N ILE A 39 -10.85 6.89 -0.95
CA ILE A 39 -9.69 7.62 -0.44
C ILE A 39 -8.47 7.38 -1.35
N GLN A 40 -8.25 6.16 -1.84
CA GLN A 40 -7.15 5.85 -2.77
C GLN A 40 -7.22 6.58 -4.12
N LEU A 41 -8.40 7.06 -4.53
CA LEU A 41 -8.57 7.89 -5.72
C LEU A 41 -8.11 9.34 -5.48
N LEU A 42 -8.17 9.81 -4.23
CA LEU A 42 -7.84 11.18 -3.85
C LEU A 42 -6.40 11.31 -3.35
N ALA A 43 -5.93 10.32 -2.59
CA ALA A 43 -4.61 10.31 -1.96
C ALA A 43 -3.81 9.07 -2.37
N HIS A 44 -2.50 9.24 -2.56
CA HIS A 44 -1.58 8.13 -2.80
C HIS A 44 -1.13 7.44 -1.51
N GLY A 45 -1.22 8.13 -0.37
CA GLY A 45 -0.99 7.62 0.97
C GLY A 45 -2.29 7.44 1.75
N VAL A 46 -2.52 6.26 2.34
CA VAL A 46 -3.72 5.99 3.15
C VAL A 46 -3.36 5.24 4.43
N MET A 47 -3.96 5.61 5.55
CA MET A 47 -3.77 4.91 6.83
C MET A 47 -5.06 4.22 7.26
N MET A 48 -4.97 2.93 7.55
CA MET A 48 -6.02 2.09 8.11
C MET A 48 -5.70 1.83 9.57
N VAL A 49 -6.43 2.53 10.46
CA VAL A 49 -6.28 2.42 11.91
C VAL A 49 -7.38 1.54 12.47
N GLY A 50 -7.04 0.62 13.35
CA GLY A 50 -8.01 -0.13 14.13
C GLY A 50 -7.40 -1.33 14.87
N PRO A 51 -8.11 -1.90 15.85
CA PRO A 51 -7.59 -3.00 16.65
C PRO A 51 -7.26 -4.24 15.81
N SER A 52 -6.44 -5.15 16.35
CA SER A 52 -6.21 -6.46 15.73
C SER A 52 -7.54 -7.22 15.54
N GLY A 53 -7.67 -7.94 14.43
CA GLY A 53 -8.91 -8.65 14.09
C GLY A 53 -10.06 -7.79 13.55
N SER A 54 -9.87 -6.49 13.30
CA SER A 54 -10.89 -5.60 12.71
C SER A 54 -11.12 -5.78 11.20
N GLY A 55 -10.38 -6.68 10.53
CA GLY A 55 -10.55 -6.95 9.10
C GLY A 55 -9.83 -5.99 8.16
N LYS A 56 -8.85 -5.22 8.65
CA LYS A 56 -8.00 -4.30 7.85
C LYS A 56 -7.28 -5.04 6.73
N SER A 57 -6.54 -6.09 7.07
CA SER A 57 -5.77 -6.84 6.07
C SER A 57 -6.66 -7.52 5.04
N SER A 58 -7.83 -8.01 5.44
CA SER A 58 -8.82 -8.56 4.52
C SER A 58 -9.42 -7.48 3.60
N ALA A 59 -9.62 -6.25 4.10
CA ALA A 59 -10.27 -5.18 3.36
C ALA A 59 -9.46 -4.77 2.12
N TRP A 60 -8.17 -4.48 2.28
CA TRP A 60 -7.33 -4.13 1.14
C TRP A 60 -7.08 -5.33 0.22
N LYS A 61 -6.92 -6.55 0.76
CA LYS A 61 -6.75 -7.77 -0.07
C LYS A 61 -7.94 -8.03 -0.99
N VAL A 62 -9.16 -7.87 -0.47
CA VAL A 62 -10.38 -8.01 -1.25
C VAL A 62 -10.51 -6.89 -2.27
N LEU A 63 -10.21 -5.65 -1.87
CA LEU A 63 -10.25 -4.52 -2.79
C LEU A 63 -9.29 -4.70 -3.97
N LEU A 64 -8.05 -5.14 -3.70
CA LEU A 64 -7.04 -5.34 -4.74
C LEU A 64 -7.50 -6.38 -5.79
N LYS A 65 -7.99 -7.53 -5.31
CA LYS A 65 -8.54 -8.58 -6.18
C LYS A 65 -9.79 -8.13 -6.94
N ALA A 66 -10.66 -7.34 -6.32
CA ALA A 66 -11.86 -6.84 -6.96
C ALA A 66 -11.52 -5.83 -8.08
N LEU A 67 -10.51 -4.97 -7.86
CA LEU A 67 -10.01 -4.04 -8.87
C LEU A 67 -9.34 -4.77 -10.03
N GLU A 68 -8.59 -5.83 -9.75
CA GLU A 68 -7.99 -6.67 -10.79
C GLU A 68 -9.04 -7.28 -11.72
N LYS A 69 -10.13 -7.83 -11.15
CA LYS A 69 -11.26 -8.35 -11.94
C LYS A 69 -12.01 -7.26 -12.71
N LEU A 70 -12.18 -6.08 -12.11
CA LEU A 70 -12.96 -4.99 -12.69
C LEU A 70 -12.24 -4.27 -13.82
N GLU A 71 -10.96 -3.95 -13.63
CA GLU A 71 -10.16 -3.14 -14.55
C GLU A 71 -9.30 -4.00 -15.49
N GLY A 72 -9.12 -5.30 -15.18
CA GLY A 72 -8.20 -6.17 -15.89
C GLY A 72 -6.72 -5.83 -15.65
N VAL A 73 -6.43 -5.01 -14.63
CA VAL A 73 -5.10 -4.56 -14.25
C VAL A 73 -4.61 -5.39 -13.07
N GLU A 74 -3.51 -6.12 -13.26
CA GLU A 74 -2.92 -6.94 -12.21
C GLU A 74 -2.54 -6.09 -10.99
N GLY A 75 -3.01 -6.51 -9.81
CA GLY A 75 -2.72 -5.88 -8.53
C GLY A 75 -1.59 -6.58 -7.79
N VAL A 76 -0.49 -5.88 -7.55
CA VAL A 76 0.65 -6.40 -6.79
C VAL A 76 0.74 -5.68 -5.45
N ALA A 77 0.75 -6.44 -4.36
CA ALA A 77 0.91 -5.92 -3.01
C ALA A 77 2.26 -6.35 -2.42
N HIS A 78 3.03 -5.39 -1.93
CA HIS A 78 4.26 -5.59 -1.16
C HIS A 78 3.95 -5.26 0.29
N VAL A 79 3.94 -6.27 1.16
CA VAL A 79 3.71 -6.09 2.59
C VAL A 79 5.06 -6.04 3.29
N ILE A 80 5.28 -4.99 4.08
CA ILE A 80 6.51 -4.72 4.81
C ILE A 80 6.15 -4.51 6.27
N ASP A 81 6.82 -5.21 7.17
CA ASP A 81 6.81 -4.88 8.59
C ASP A 81 8.02 -3.96 8.87
N PRO A 82 7.80 -2.66 9.11
CA PRO A 82 8.88 -1.70 9.32
C PRO A 82 9.60 -1.89 10.67
N LYS A 83 8.98 -2.56 11.65
CA LYS A 83 9.60 -2.87 12.96
C LYS A 83 10.49 -4.12 12.89
N ALA A 84 10.21 -5.02 11.95
CA ALA A 84 10.97 -6.26 11.78
C ALA A 84 12.36 -6.03 11.17
N ILE A 85 12.61 -4.87 10.58
CA ILE A 85 13.87 -4.51 9.92
C ILE A 85 14.42 -3.19 10.43
N SER A 86 15.73 -2.99 10.31
CA SER A 86 16.34 -1.72 10.68
C SER A 86 15.96 -0.60 9.70
N LYS A 87 16.09 0.66 10.13
CA LYS A 87 15.90 1.83 9.25
C LYS A 87 16.83 1.78 8.03
N GLU A 88 18.05 1.31 8.23
CA GLU A 88 19.07 1.13 7.20
C GLU A 88 18.66 0.05 6.20
N ASP A 89 18.11 -1.09 6.67
CA ASP A 89 17.62 -2.14 5.79
C ASP A 89 16.30 -1.76 5.09
N LEU A 90 15.50 -0.85 5.67
CA LEU A 90 14.26 -0.38 5.06
C LEU A 90 14.52 0.62 3.93
N TYR A 91 15.31 1.66 4.18
CA TYR A 91 15.55 2.74 3.21
C TYR A 91 16.86 2.62 2.45
N GLY A 92 17.87 1.98 3.03
CA GLY A 92 19.22 1.95 2.53
C GLY A 92 20.19 2.73 3.39
N VAL A 93 21.47 2.45 3.20
CA VAL A 93 22.57 3.04 3.95
C VAL A 93 23.68 3.47 3.00
N LEU A 94 24.31 4.60 3.33
CA LEU A 94 25.53 5.06 2.67
C LEU A 94 26.73 4.58 3.48
N ASP A 95 27.54 3.70 2.92
CA ASP A 95 28.74 3.22 3.60
C ASP A 95 29.72 4.39 3.81
N PRO A 96 30.13 4.71 5.06
CA PRO A 96 30.99 5.86 5.34
C PRO A 96 32.41 5.70 4.79
N ASN A 97 32.87 4.47 4.55
CA ASN A 97 34.20 4.16 4.06
C ASN A 97 34.25 4.14 2.53
N THR A 98 33.34 3.39 1.89
CA THR A 98 33.34 3.23 0.43
C THR A 98 32.58 4.34 -0.28
N ARG A 99 31.69 5.05 0.44
CA ARG A 99 30.70 5.99 -0.11
C ARG A 99 29.77 5.34 -1.14
N GLU A 100 29.62 4.02 -1.08
CA GLU A 100 28.67 3.29 -1.90
C GLU A 100 27.31 3.28 -1.21
N TRP A 101 26.26 3.47 -2.00
CA TRP A 101 24.89 3.41 -1.55
C TRP A 101 24.36 1.99 -1.70
N THR A 102 23.81 1.44 -0.63
CA THR A 102 23.09 0.17 -0.65
C THR A 102 21.60 0.45 -0.48
N ASP A 103 20.79 0.03 -1.44
CA ASP A 103 19.33 0.14 -1.34
C ASP A 103 18.79 -0.79 -0.24
N GLY A 104 17.83 -0.27 0.53
CA GLY A 104 17.01 -1.06 1.44
C GLY A 104 15.79 -1.66 0.73
N LEU A 105 14.95 -2.36 1.49
CA LEU A 105 13.78 -3.07 0.98
C LEU A 105 12.80 -2.13 0.26
N PHE A 106 12.45 -1.00 0.87
CA PHE A 106 11.49 -0.05 0.31
C PHE A 106 12.05 0.65 -0.93
N THR A 107 13.30 1.11 -0.88
CA THR A 107 13.96 1.76 -2.03
C THR A 107 14.17 0.80 -3.18
N HIS A 108 14.54 -0.46 -2.89
CA HIS A 108 14.67 -1.50 -3.91
C HIS A 108 13.33 -1.79 -4.61
N ILE A 109 12.23 -1.94 -3.86
CA ILE A 109 10.89 -2.14 -4.44
C ILE A 109 10.50 -0.93 -5.30
N LEU A 110 10.71 0.28 -4.80
CA LEU A 110 10.36 1.50 -5.52
C LEU A 110 11.17 1.64 -6.82
N ARG A 111 12.49 1.40 -6.76
CA ARG A 111 13.37 1.43 -7.93
C ARG A 111 12.94 0.41 -8.97
N LYS A 112 12.62 -0.81 -8.56
CA LYS A 112 12.11 -1.85 -9.46
C LYS A 112 10.82 -1.44 -10.18
N ILE A 113 9.90 -0.74 -9.49
CA ILE A 113 8.67 -0.23 -10.09
C ILE A 113 8.98 0.89 -11.09
N ILE A 114 9.94 1.78 -10.78
CA ILE A 114 10.36 2.89 -11.64
C ILE A 114 11.07 2.36 -12.91
N ASP A 115 11.98 1.40 -12.75
CA ASP A 115 12.75 0.80 -13.84
C ASP A 115 11.85 0.04 -14.83
N ASN A 116 10.65 -0.35 -14.39
CA ASN A 116 9.59 -0.92 -15.22
C ASN A 116 10.05 -2.15 -16.03
N VAL A 117 11.00 -2.92 -15.49
CA VAL A 117 11.65 -4.04 -16.18
C VAL A 117 10.63 -5.10 -16.62
N ARG A 118 9.53 -5.25 -15.88
CA ARG A 118 8.48 -6.25 -16.14
C ARG A 118 7.14 -5.63 -16.56
N GLY A 119 7.13 -4.36 -16.94
CA GLY A 119 5.87 -3.66 -17.16
C GLY A 119 5.15 -3.33 -15.85
N GLU A 120 5.88 -3.16 -14.73
CA GLU A 120 5.32 -2.75 -13.44
C GLU A 120 4.46 -1.48 -13.53
N ILE A 121 4.76 -0.58 -14.46
CA ILE A 121 4.01 0.67 -14.67
C ILE A 121 2.56 0.44 -15.12
N ASN A 122 2.31 -0.68 -15.81
CA ASN A 122 0.97 -1.06 -16.26
C ASN A 122 0.18 -1.81 -15.18
N LYS A 123 0.84 -2.14 -14.05
CA LYS A 123 0.25 -2.85 -12.92
C LYS A 123 -0.04 -1.89 -11.78
N ARG A 124 -1.04 -2.23 -10.96
CA ARG A 124 -1.35 -1.50 -9.74
C ARG A 124 -0.41 -1.98 -8.65
N GLN A 125 0.43 -1.10 -8.12
CA GLN A 125 1.47 -1.44 -7.14
C GLN A 125 1.10 -0.87 -5.77
N TRP A 126 0.86 -1.73 -4.80
CA TRP A 126 0.54 -1.32 -3.45
C TRP A 126 1.69 -1.69 -2.52
N ILE A 127 2.13 -0.75 -1.70
CA ILE A 127 3.11 -0.97 -0.65
C ILE A 127 2.37 -0.79 0.68
N ILE A 128 2.28 -1.84 1.47
CA ILE A 128 1.55 -1.88 2.74
C ILE A 128 2.58 -2.01 3.85
N PHE A 129 2.61 -1.03 4.75
CA PHE A 129 3.31 -1.13 6.02
C PHE A 129 2.38 -1.75 7.06
N ASP A 130 2.61 -3.02 7.39
CA ASP A 130 1.85 -3.78 8.38
C ASP A 130 2.66 -3.86 9.68
N GLY A 131 2.49 -2.84 10.52
CA GLY A 131 3.28 -2.67 11.73
C GLY A 131 3.09 -1.29 12.35
N ASP A 132 3.61 -1.13 13.56
CA ASP A 132 3.45 0.12 14.30
C ASP A 132 4.20 1.28 13.64
N VAL A 133 3.56 2.45 13.64
CA VAL A 133 4.14 3.69 13.14
C VAL A 133 5.01 4.31 14.21
N ASP A 134 6.31 4.42 13.92
CA ASP A 134 7.25 5.18 14.74
C ASP A 134 7.70 6.46 14.01
N PRO A 135 7.94 7.55 14.76
CA PRO A 135 8.51 8.77 14.20
C PRO A 135 9.82 8.55 13.44
N GLU A 136 10.66 7.61 13.89
CA GLU A 136 12.00 7.38 13.35
C GLU A 136 12.02 6.97 11.88
N TRP A 137 11.10 6.10 11.47
CA TRP A 137 11.02 5.63 10.08
C TRP A 137 9.98 6.40 9.27
N VAL A 138 8.92 6.93 9.88
CA VAL A 138 7.89 7.71 9.15
C VAL A 138 8.39 9.09 8.70
N GLU A 139 9.38 9.68 9.39
CA GLU A 139 9.95 10.97 8.98
C GLU A 139 10.40 10.98 7.50
N ASN A 140 11.03 9.89 7.06
CA ASN A 140 11.48 9.72 5.67
C ASN A 140 10.31 9.60 4.67
N LEU A 141 9.13 9.18 5.12
CA LEU A 141 7.93 9.04 4.29
C LEU A 141 7.07 10.30 4.23
N ASN A 142 7.27 11.29 5.09
CA ASN A 142 6.46 12.52 5.05
C ASN A 142 6.55 13.23 3.69
N SER A 143 7.77 13.36 3.15
CA SER A 143 8.00 13.93 1.80
C SER A 143 7.39 13.09 0.67
N VAL A 144 7.25 11.79 0.90
CA VAL A 144 6.63 10.82 0.00
C VAL A 144 5.11 10.92 0.02
N LEU A 145 4.51 11.11 1.18
CA LEU A 145 3.07 11.19 1.38
C LEU A 145 2.49 12.57 1.02
N ASP A 146 3.33 13.59 1.00
CA ASP A 146 2.99 14.94 0.57
C ASP A 146 2.84 15.05 -0.97
N ASP A 147 2.38 16.21 -1.46
CA ASP A 147 2.19 16.51 -2.88
C ASP A 147 3.48 16.37 -3.70
N ASN A 148 4.63 16.43 -3.03
CA ASN A 148 5.94 16.26 -3.62
C ASN A 148 6.15 14.86 -4.23
N LYS A 149 5.55 13.80 -3.66
CA LYS A 149 5.67 12.41 -4.15
C LYS A 149 7.12 11.99 -4.44
N LEU A 150 8.05 12.44 -3.59
CA LEU A 150 9.50 12.29 -3.79
C LEU A 150 10.13 11.73 -2.52
N LEU A 151 10.80 10.59 -2.66
CA LEU A 151 11.68 10.05 -1.63
C LEU A 151 13.08 10.64 -1.82
N THR A 152 13.55 11.39 -0.82
CA THR A 152 14.92 11.92 -0.82
C THR A 152 15.81 11.03 0.03
N LEU A 153 16.83 10.44 -0.59
CA LEU A 153 17.76 9.54 0.07
C LEU A 153 18.98 10.31 0.62
N PRO A 154 19.62 9.82 1.69
CA PRO A 154 20.83 10.42 2.25
C PRO A 154 21.99 10.59 1.26
N ASN A 155 22.06 9.77 0.20
CA ASN A 155 23.02 9.91 -0.89
C ASN A 155 22.74 11.10 -1.83
N GLY A 156 21.63 11.82 -1.63
CA GLY A 156 21.18 12.93 -2.47
C GLY A 156 20.30 12.51 -3.66
N GLU A 157 20.08 11.22 -3.87
CA GLU A 157 19.18 10.70 -4.89
C GLU A 157 17.72 11.00 -4.55
N ARG A 158 16.93 11.30 -5.58
CA ARG A 158 15.51 11.59 -5.46
C ARG A 158 14.72 10.62 -6.31
N LEU A 159 13.95 9.75 -5.65
CA LEU A 159 13.08 8.78 -6.31
C LEU A 159 11.65 9.32 -6.33
N SER A 160 11.11 9.58 -7.51
CA SER A 160 9.72 9.99 -7.67
C SER A 160 8.79 8.78 -7.62
N ILE A 161 7.68 8.90 -6.91
CA ILE A 161 6.69 7.84 -6.79
C ILE A 161 5.78 7.84 -8.01
N PRO A 162 5.77 6.75 -8.80
CA PRO A 162 4.90 6.63 -9.95
C PRO A 162 3.40 6.68 -9.58
N PRO A 163 2.52 7.16 -10.47
CA PRO A 163 1.09 7.31 -10.19
C PRO A 163 0.35 5.98 -10.01
N ASN A 164 0.94 4.86 -10.40
CA ASN A 164 0.40 3.51 -10.18
C ASN A 164 0.76 2.93 -8.80
N VAL A 165 1.60 3.62 -8.03
CA VAL A 165 1.97 3.23 -6.66
C VAL A 165 0.99 3.82 -5.65
N ARG A 166 0.56 3.02 -4.68
CA ARG A 166 -0.15 3.47 -3.48
C ARG A 166 0.56 2.95 -2.25
N ILE A 167 0.69 3.81 -1.24
CA ILE A 167 1.30 3.47 0.03
C ILE A 167 0.19 3.42 1.07
N MET A 168 0.13 2.32 1.81
CA MET A 168 -0.85 2.09 2.85
C MET A 168 -0.17 1.75 4.17
N PHE A 169 -0.78 2.19 5.26
CA PHE A 169 -0.35 1.85 6.61
C PHE A 169 -1.47 1.07 7.28
N GLU A 170 -1.17 -0.14 7.74
CA GLU A 170 -2.04 -0.96 8.57
C GLU A 170 -1.51 -0.88 10.00
N VAL A 171 -2.20 -0.13 10.86
CA VAL A 171 -1.73 0.16 12.22
C VAL A 171 -2.80 -0.21 13.24
N GLN A 172 -2.34 -0.61 14.44
CA GLN A 172 -3.25 -0.92 15.54
C GLN A 172 -3.79 0.36 16.18
N ASP A 173 -2.91 1.32 16.42
CA ASP A 173 -3.20 2.61 17.05
C ASP A 173 -2.26 3.70 16.50
N LEU A 174 -2.53 4.96 16.85
CA LEU A 174 -1.78 6.15 16.45
C LEU A 174 -0.95 6.75 17.59
#